data_AF-A0A0D9XVJ6-F1
#
_entry.id   AF-A0A0D9XVJ6-F1
#
_cell.length_a   1.000
_cell.length_b   1.000
_cell.length_c   1.000
_cell.angle_alpha   90.00
_cell.angle_beta   90.00
_cell.angle_gamma   90.00
#
_symmetry.space_group_name_H-M   'P 1'
#
loop_
_entity.id
_entity.type
_entity.pdbx_description
1 polymer ?
#
loop_
_entity_poly.entity_id
_entity_poly.type
_entity_poly.pdbx_seq_one_letter_code
_entity_poly.pdbx_strand_id
1 'polypeptide(L)'
;MAVMIKVKHDATTVTQVLLWLVLVAPAAVAVAAPTARPQQRPLGCESKCGDVDIPYPFGIGNECAWPLPGFALQCRDTFSPPRPYGGDFEIMDISLELGEMRVYTSVVSDCFTSYDTTLSQGTARYQLNLTHSPVMLATSRNEFTAIGCGNLAWLWGRDDGSYLTGCVTTCVSLEQAARDGEHCTGLGCCQVPSIPPNLSILNISFATGINNLAWENASCSHAFVAEKDMYNFSRNDFGPAGSKRFANRGGKMSVPTILTNASMRNFILVPSIADAVTQRVVMIANAGFHFKGMQSLSLLDRLNIAIGSAEALSYMHSFEPQSIVHGDVKPANILLDDNLIPKVSDFGSSELILKIKRVCGDLNYIDPICTQTGNFTVKSDVYSYGVVLLELITRKGPKYDGKCLPVEFVKQYKQIDERRKMYDQAMLSKDAMQPYSCIECLDRMADIAVWCLKSKAEKRPTMTEVVEELKKLKASMHTT
;
A
#
# COMPACT_ATOMS: atom_id res chain seq x y z
N MET A 1 43.45 19.30 -2.61
CA MET A 1 43.06 20.61 -3.18
C MET A 1 41.61 20.53 -3.64
N ALA A 2 40.81 21.52 -3.28
CA ALA A 2 39.38 21.60 -3.60
C ALA A 2 39.15 21.90 -5.08
N VAL A 3 38.00 21.48 -5.63
CA VAL A 3 37.17 22.31 -6.53
C VAL A 3 35.68 21.92 -6.36
N MET A 4 34.81 22.90 -6.13
CA MET A 4 33.35 22.79 -6.28
C MET A 4 32.98 22.95 -7.75
N ILE A 5 32.00 22.20 -8.25
CA ILE A 5 31.17 22.67 -9.38
C ILE A 5 29.71 22.41 -9.06
N LYS A 6 28.94 23.49 -9.02
CA LYS A 6 27.47 23.49 -9.03
C LYS A 6 27.06 23.61 -10.49
N VAL A 7 26.55 22.54 -11.10
CA VAL A 7 26.03 22.61 -12.48
C VAL A 7 24.53 22.92 -12.39
N LYS A 8 24.17 24.14 -12.81
CA LYS A 8 22.80 24.54 -13.13
C LYS A 8 22.47 23.93 -14.51
N HIS A 9 21.26 23.42 -14.67
CA HIS A 9 20.78 22.77 -15.91
C HIS A 9 21.12 23.60 -17.16
N ASP A 10 22.01 23.08 -18.02
CA ASP A 10 22.06 23.45 -19.43
C ASP A 10 22.57 22.27 -20.28
N ALA A 11 21.92 22.00 -21.41
CA ALA A 11 21.96 20.72 -22.13
C ALA A 11 23.30 20.42 -22.86
N THR A 12 24.22 21.37 -22.90
CA THR A 12 25.48 21.30 -23.67
C THR A 12 26.66 20.68 -22.89
N THR A 13 26.56 20.54 -21.56
CA THR A 13 27.64 19.96 -20.73
C THR A 13 27.59 18.44 -20.62
N VAL A 14 26.44 17.81 -20.94
CA VAL A 14 26.23 16.35 -20.83
C VAL A 14 27.03 15.57 -21.88
N THR A 15 27.18 16.12 -23.09
CA THR A 15 27.88 15.48 -24.21
C THR A 15 29.40 15.42 -24.03
N GLN A 16 30.01 16.38 -23.31
CA GLN A 16 31.46 16.39 -23.10
C GLN A 16 31.93 15.43 -21.99
N VAL A 17 31.08 15.12 -21.01
CA VAL A 17 31.39 14.18 -19.91
C VAL A 17 31.30 12.72 -20.38
N LEU A 18 30.37 12.41 -21.28
CA LEU A 18 30.21 11.07 -21.87
C LEU A 18 31.42 10.64 -22.70
N LEU A 19 32.07 11.57 -23.42
CA LEU A 19 33.27 11.28 -24.22
C LEU A 19 34.50 10.92 -23.37
N TRP A 20 34.60 11.44 -22.15
CA TRP A 20 35.71 11.14 -21.24
C TRP A 20 35.58 9.78 -20.53
N LEU A 21 34.35 9.29 -20.30
CA LEU A 21 34.11 8.00 -19.65
C LEU A 21 34.38 6.79 -20.57
N VAL A 22 34.29 6.97 -21.89
CA VAL A 22 34.55 5.91 -22.88
C VAL A 22 36.04 5.60 -23.03
N LEU A 23 36.94 6.54 -22.69
CA LEU A 23 38.38 6.43 -22.97
C LEU A 23 39.22 5.82 -21.82
N VAL A 24 38.67 5.54 -20.64
CA VAL A 24 39.47 5.15 -19.44
C VAL A 24 39.06 3.82 -18.79
N ALA A 25 38.15 3.04 -19.38
CA ALA A 25 37.82 1.71 -18.83
C ALA A 25 38.80 0.62 -19.30
N PRO A 26 39.47 -0.13 -18.38
CA PRO A 26 40.19 -1.35 -18.77
C PRO A 26 39.19 -2.43 -19.18
N ALA A 27 39.53 -3.20 -20.21
CA ALA A 27 38.74 -4.33 -20.71
C ALA A 27 38.67 -5.47 -19.66
N ALA A 28 37.67 -5.43 -18.78
CA ALA A 28 37.27 -6.59 -17.99
C ALA A 28 36.27 -7.40 -18.83
N VAL A 29 36.67 -8.62 -19.22
CA VAL A 29 35.76 -9.59 -19.81
C VAL A 29 34.78 -10.03 -18.72
N ALA A 30 33.63 -9.38 -18.67
CA ALA A 30 32.52 -9.79 -17.82
C ALA A 30 31.92 -11.07 -18.42
N VAL A 31 32.11 -12.20 -17.74
CA VAL A 31 31.21 -13.35 -17.93
C VAL A 31 29.85 -12.88 -17.43
N ALA A 32 28.96 -12.56 -18.36
CA ALA A 32 27.59 -12.17 -18.04
C ALA A 32 26.92 -13.33 -17.30
N ALA A 33 26.74 -13.17 -16.00
CA ALA A 33 25.73 -13.94 -15.28
C ALA A 33 24.39 -13.71 -16.01
N PRO A 34 23.52 -14.74 -16.13
CA PRO A 34 22.21 -14.54 -16.74
C PRO A 34 21.50 -13.47 -15.93
N THR A 35 21.34 -12.30 -16.54
CA THR A 35 20.52 -11.23 -16.01
C THR A 35 19.14 -11.82 -15.81
N ALA A 36 18.69 -11.89 -14.55
CA ALA A 36 17.30 -12.16 -14.26
C ALA A 36 16.48 -11.16 -15.09
N ARG A 37 15.62 -11.69 -15.97
CA ARG A 37 14.75 -10.83 -16.77
C ARG A 37 13.84 -10.06 -15.82
N PRO A 38 13.51 -8.80 -16.15
CA PRO A 38 12.33 -8.13 -15.62
C PRO A 38 11.20 -9.11 -15.33
N GLN A 39 10.53 -9.03 -14.17
CA GLN A 39 9.15 -9.51 -14.10
C GLN A 39 8.28 -8.56 -14.94
N GLN A 40 8.44 -8.70 -16.25
CA GLN A 40 7.51 -8.23 -17.24
C GLN A 40 6.19 -8.96 -17.00
N ARG A 41 5.08 -8.23 -17.17
CA ARG A 41 3.76 -8.85 -17.32
C ARG A 41 3.91 -10.13 -18.15
N PRO A 42 3.31 -11.26 -17.73
CA PRO A 42 3.44 -12.52 -18.46
C PRO A 42 3.27 -12.31 -19.96
N LEU A 43 4.19 -12.89 -20.76
CA LEU A 43 4.25 -12.65 -22.20
C LEU A 43 2.89 -13.00 -22.83
N GLY A 44 2.30 -12.07 -23.58
CA GLY A 44 0.99 -12.25 -24.23
C GLY A 44 -0.21 -11.65 -23.48
N CYS A 45 0.00 -11.02 -22.33
CA CYS A 45 -1.05 -10.36 -21.56
C CYS A 45 -1.25 -8.88 -21.92
N GLU A 46 -2.50 -8.46 -22.03
CA GLU A 46 -2.87 -7.09 -22.39
C GLU A 46 -2.53 -6.06 -21.30
N SER A 47 -2.16 -4.85 -21.72
CA SER A 47 -1.89 -3.71 -20.81
C SER A 47 -3.06 -2.85 -20.47
N LYS A 48 -4.13 -2.98 -21.24
CA LYS A 48 -5.25 -2.06 -21.17
C LYS A 48 -6.52 -2.85 -21.29
N CYS A 49 -7.54 -2.37 -20.60
CA CYS A 49 -8.91 -2.73 -20.87
C CYS A 49 -9.66 -1.47 -21.29
N GLY A 50 -9.97 -1.35 -22.57
CA GLY A 50 -10.42 -0.09 -23.15
C GLY A 50 -9.37 1.01 -22.96
N ASP A 51 -9.76 2.08 -22.28
CA ASP A 51 -8.90 3.25 -22.04
C ASP A 51 -8.10 3.17 -20.73
N VAL A 52 -8.32 2.13 -19.92
CA VAL A 52 -7.73 2.01 -18.58
C VAL A 52 -6.46 1.17 -18.62
N ASP A 53 -5.37 1.72 -18.10
CA ASP A 53 -4.11 0.99 -17.89
C ASP A 53 -4.24 -0.05 -16.77
N ILE A 54 -3.81 -1.28 -17.04
CA ILE A 54 -3.83 -2.42 -16.12
C ILE A 54 -2.38 -2.78 -15.76
N PRO A 55 -1.82 -2.16 -14.71
CA PRO A 55 -0.45 -2.42 -14.30
C PRO A 55 -0.39 -3.68 -13.42
N TYR A 56 0.67 -4.46 -13.59
CA TYR A 56 0.98 -5.58 -12.69
C TYR A 56 1.23 -5.02 -11.27
N PRO A 57 0.68 -5.61 -10.19
CA PRO A 57 0.25 -7.01 -10.04
C PRO A 57 -1.17 -7.33 -10.55
N PHE A 58 -1.94 -6.34 -11.00
CA PHE A 58 -3.24 -6.58 -11.60
C PHE A 58 -3.08 -7.09 -13.04
N GLY A 59 -4.04 -7.90 -13.49
CA GLY A 59 -4.01 -8.44 -14.85
C GLY A 59 -5.38 -8.91 -15.31
N ILE A 60 -5.59 -8.94 -16.63
CA ILE A 60 -6.84 -9.40 -17.23
C ILE A 60 -6.80 -10.93 -17.29
N GLY A 61 -7.59 -11.58 -16.43
CA GLY A 61 -7.57 -13.03 -16.24
C GLY A 61 -6.48 -13.52 -15.29
N ASN A 62 -6.66 -14.74 -14.77
CA ASN A 62 -5.84 -15.30 -13.70
C ASN A 62 -4.38 -15.56 -14.11
N GLU A 63 -4.12 -15.83 -15.39
CA GLU A 63 -2.77 -16.11 -15.90
C GLU A 63 -1.93 -14.84 -16.09
N CYS A 64 -2.60 -13.68 -16.17
CA CYS A 64 -1.99 -12.39 -16.43
C CYS A 64 -1.85 -11.51 -15.17
N ALA A 65 -2.44 -11.95 -14.07
CA ALA A 65 -2.44 -11.27 -12.79
C ALA A 65 -1.54 -11.99 -11.78
N TRP A 66 -1.27 -11.35 -10.67
CA TRP A 66 -0.67 -12.00 -9.51
C TRP A 66 -1.56 -13.17 -9.05
N PRO A 67 -1.00 -14.35 -8.69
CA PRO A 67 -1.77 -15.56 -8.40
C PRO A 67 -2.43 -15.53 -7.00
N LEU A 68 -3.12 -14.44 -6.69
CA LEU A 68 -3.91 -14.27 -5.47
C LEU A 68 -5.29 -13.66 -5.78
N PRO A 69 -6.29 -13.92 -4.92
CA PRO A 69 -7.61 -13.32 -5.04
C PRO A 69 -7.55 -11.78 -5.14
N GLY A 70 -8.38 -11.21 -6.02
CA GLY A 70 -8.55 -9.77 -6.17
C GLY A 70 -7.54 -9.06 -7.09
N PHE A 71 -6.48 -9.73 -7.55
CA PHE A 71 -5.57 -9.17 -8.58
C PHE A 71 -6.01 -9.47 -10.01
N ALA A 72 -6.70 -10.59 -10.21
CA ALA A 72 -7.29 -10.93 -11.50
C ALA A 72 -8.53 -10.08 -11.77
N LEU A 73 -8.45 -9.28 -12.83
CA LEU A 73 -9.50 -8.40 -13.31
C LEU A 73 -10.22 -9.02 -14.50
N GLN A 74 -11.46 -8.60 -14.70
CA GLN A 74 -12.26 -8.97 -15.87
C GLN A 74 -12.35 -7.77 -16.81
N CYS A 75 -11.99 -7.97 -18.07
CA CYS A 75 -12.24 -6.97 -19.11
C CYS A 75 -13.54 -7.34 -19.84
N ARG A 76 -14.61 -6.58 -19.63
CA ARG A 76 -15.92 -6.85 -20.26
C ARG A 76 -16.00 -6.11 -21.58
N ASP A 77 -16.10 -6.87 -22.66
CA ASP A 77 -16.25 -6.44 -24.06
C ASP A 77 -17.71 -6.15 -24.45
N THR A 78 -18.67 -6.38 -23.55
CA THR A 78 -20.08 -5.99 -23.72
C THR A 78 -20.27 -4.47 -23.86
N PHE A 79 -19.24 -3.69 -23.56
CA PHE A 79 -19.19 -2.24 -23.71
C PHE A 79 -18.15 -1.86 -24.77
N SER A 80 -18.39 -0.75 -25.47
CA SER A 80 -17.43 -0.16 -26.40
C SER A 80 -17.09 1.26 -25.94
N PRO A 81 -15.85 1.55 -25.48
CA PRO A 81 -14.74 0.61 -25.31
C PRO A 81 -14.98 -0.41 -24.16
N PRO A 82 -14.25 -1.54 -24.14
CA PRO A 82 -14.29 -2.52 -23.06
C PRO A 82 -13.98 -1.90 -21.70
N ARG A 83 -14.53 -2.47 -20.62
CA ARG A 83 -14.42 -1.89 -19.27
C ARG A 83 -13.84 -2.89 -18.26
N PRO A 84 -12.87 -2.50 -17.43
CA PRO A 84 -12.28 -3.37 -16.42
C PRO A 84 -13.16 -3.46 -15.17
N TYR A 85 -13.23 -4.65 -14.58
CA TYR A 85 -13.94 -4.94 -13.35
C TYR A 85 -13.09 -5.75 -12.37
N GLY A 86 -13.13 -5.35 -11.10
CA GLY A 86 -12.61 -6.13 -9.96
C GLY A 86 -13.80 -6.67 -9.16
N GLY A 87 -14.22 -7.91 -9.42
CA GLY A 87 -15.48 -8.42 -8.88
C GLY A 87 -16.69 -7.61 -9.39
N ASP A 88 -17.36 -6.90 -8.49
CA ASP A 88 -18.62 -6.18 -8.76
C ASP A 88 -18.47 -4.70 -9.11
N PHE A 89 -17.26 -4.12 -8.98
CA PHE A 89 -17.03 -2.71 -9.27
C PHE A 89 -16.26 -2.49 -10.57
N GLU A 90 -16.66 -1.47 -11.32
CA GLU A 90 -15.96 -0.99 -12.52
C GLU A 90 -14.75 -0.17 -12.09
N ILE A 91 -13.58 -0.44 -12.67
CA ILE A 91 -12.34 0.27 -12.37
C ILE A 91 -12.21 1.46 -13.32
N MET A 92 -11.94 2.64 -12.74
CA MET A 92 -11.70 3.88 -13.48
C MET A 92 -10.22 4.03 -13.84
N ASP A 93 -9.36 3.80 -12.85
CA ASP A 93 -7.91 3.95 -12.98
C ASP A 93 -7.20 3.24 -11.82
N ILE A 94 -5.95 2.83 -12.06
CA ILE A 94 -5.07 2.18 -11.08
C ILE A 94 -3.75 2.96 -11.03
N SER A 95 -3.49 3.63 -9.91
CA SER A 95 -2.22 4.32 -9.67
C SER A 95 -1.37 3.55 -8.67
N LEU A 96 -0.34 2.85 -9.19
CA LEU A 96 0.64 2.17 -8.34
C LEU A 96 1.50 3.16 -7.53
N GLU A 97 1.78 4.34 -8.08
CA GLU A 97 2.58 5.37 -7.40
C GLU A 97 1.88 5.87 -6.13
N LEU A 98 0.58 6.15 -6.23
CA LEU A 98 -0.24 6.60 -5.11
C LEU A 98 -0.72 5.45 -4.22
N GLY A 99 -0.65 4.21 -4.71
CA GLY A 99 -1.27 3.05 -4.06
C GLY A 99 -2.79 3.19 -3.98
N GLU A 100 -3.39 3.76 -5.03
CA GLU A 100 -4.82 4.10 -5.11
C GLU A 100 -5.45 3.46 -6.35
N MET A 101 -6.68 2.97 -6.18
CA MET A 101 -7.54 2.49 -7.26
C MET A 101 -8.84 3.28 -7.21
N ARG A 102 -9.18 3.96 -8.30
CA ARG A 102 -10.47 4.65 -8.43
C ARG A 102 -11.47 3.70 -9.07
N VAL A 103 -12.64 3.58 -8.47
CA VAL A 103 -13.71 2.66 -8.90
C VAL A 103 -15.06 3.37 -8.92
N TYR A 104 -16.00 2.82 -9.68
CA TYR A 104 -17.41 3.19 -9.58
C TYR A 104 -18.14 2.30 -8.58
N THR A 105 -18.69 2.90 -7.53
CA THR A 105 -19.61 2.24 -6.59
C THR A 105 -21.05 2.68 -6.84
N SER A 106 -22.02 1.81 -6.54
CA SER A 106 -23.43 2.09 -6.78
C SER A 106 -24.00 3.11 -5.80
N VAL A 107 -24.91 3.94 -6.31
CA VAL A 107 -25.77 4.81 -5.50
C VAL A 107 -27.03 4.01 -5.13
N VAL A 108 -27.33 3.93 -3.83
CA VAL A 108 -28.62 3.38 -3.37
C VAL A 108 -29.68 4.46 -3.45
N SER A 109 -30.90 4.06 -3.79
CA SER A 109 -32.02 4.98 -3.96
C SER A 109 -33.27 4.41 -3.32
N ASP A 110 -34.02 5.25 -2.62
CA ASP A 110 -35.34 4.92 -2.09
C ASP A 110 -36.35 5.98 -2.53
N CYS A 111 -37.39 5.54 -3.25
CA CYS A 111 -38.34 6.42 -3.92
C CYS A 111 -39.75 6.22 -3.37
N PHE A 112 -40.29 7.29 -2.82
CA PHE A 112 -41.63 7.40 -2.27
C PHE A 112 -42.66 7.54 -3.39
N THR A 113 -43.78 6.83 -3.21
CA THR A 113 -44.96 6.91 -4.08
C THR A 113 -46.21 7.37 -3.37
N SER A 114 -46.18 7.37 -2.05
CA SER A 114 -47.05 8.17 -1.20
C SER A 114 -46.22 8.75 -0.06
N TYR A 115 -46.88 9.49 0.83
CA TYR A 115 -46.33 10.01 2.07
C TYR A 115 -45.56 8.97 2.93
N ASP A 116 -45.98 7.71 2.90
CA ASP A 116 -45.49 6.62 3.76
C ASP A 116 -45.14 5.32 3.00
N THR A 117 -45.48 5.22 1.71
CA THR A 117 -45.14 4.06 0.88
C THR A 117 -44.00 4.37 -0.06
N THR A 118 -43.01 3.47 -0.06
CA THR A 118 -41.95 3.45 -1.06
C THR A 118 -42.26 2.38 -2.10
N LEU A 119 -42.09 2.70 -3.39
CA LEU A 119 -41.97 1.65 -4.40
C LEU A 119 -40.52 1.16 -4.33
N SER A 120 -40.35 -0.15 -4.11
CA SER A 120 -39.07 -0.85 -4.23
C SER A 120 -38.57 -0.94 -5.69
N GLN A 121 -38.77 0.10 -6.49
CA GLN A 121 -38.23 0.20 -7.85
C GLN A 121 -36.74 0.61 -7.86
N GLY A 122 -36.17 1.02 -6.73
CA GLY A 122 -34.77 1.42 -6.57
C GLY A 122 -33.88 0.39 -5.85
N THR A 123 -32.55 0.59 -5.93
CA THR A 123 -31.58 -0.27 -5.23
C THR A 123 -31.59 0.10 -3.74
N ALA A 124 -32.47 -0.51 -2.94
CA ALA A 124 -32.63 -0.17 -1.52
C ALA A 124 -31.43 -0.53 -0.63
N ARG A 125 -30.52 -1.38 -1.13
CA ARG A 125 -29.31 -1.81 -0.43
C ARG A 125 -28.16 -2.01 -1.42
N TYR A 126 -26.97 -1.60 -1.03
CA TYR A 126 -25.72 -1.87 -1.74
C TYR A 126 -24.69 -2.42 -0.76
N GLN A 127 -23.99 -3.46 -1.18
CA GLN A 127 -22.87 -4.02 -0.45
C GLN A 127 -21.61 -3.94 -1.31
N LEU A 128 -20.55 -3.37 -0.76
CA LEU A 128 -19.20 -3.49 -1.28
C LEU A 128 -18.42 -4.44 -0.38
N ASN A 129 -18.00 -5.58 -0.93
CA ASN A 129 -17.22 -6.59 -0.21
C ASN A 129 -15.77 -6.56 -0.70
N LEU A 130 -14.85 -6.23 0.21
CA LEU A 130 -13.41 -6.14 0.01
C LEU A 130 -12.64 -7.16 0.88
N THR A 131 -13.31 -8.10 1.56
CA THR A 131 -12.68 -9.04 2.51
C THR A 131 -11.56 -9.87 1.88
N HIS A 132 -11.66 -10.21 0.59
CA HIS A 132 -10.64 -10.94 -0.17
C HIS A 132 -9.98 -10.08 -1.26
N SER A 133 -10.08 -8.76 -1.13
CA SER A 133 -9.49 -7.80 -2.06
C SER A 133 -8.15 -7.30 -1.53
N PRO A 134 -7.14 -7.09 -2.39
CA PRO A 134 -5.91 -6.43 -1.97
C PRO A 134 -6.13 -4.95 -1.62
N VAL A 135 -7.28 -4.36 -1.99
CA VAL A 135 -7.60 -2.95 -1.74
C VAL A 135 -8.68 -2.79 -0.67
N MET A 136 -8.56 -1.72 0.11
CA MET A 136 -9.48 -1.29 1.17
C MET A 136 -10.09 0.07 0.82
N LEU A 137 -11.18 0.48 1.45
CA LEU A 137 -11.71 1.83 1.28
C LEU A 137 -10.69 2.88 1.78
N ALA A 138 -10.39 3.90 0.97
CA ALA A 138 -9.55 5.01 1.38
C ALA A 138 -10.34 5.98 2.27
N THR A 139 -10.45 5.67 3.55
CA THR A 139 -11.43 6.32 4.45
C THR A 139 -11.18 7.82 4.68
N SER A 140 -9.94 8.29 4.52
CA SER A 140 -9.61 9.72 4.57
C SER A 140 -9.96 10.47 3.29
N ARG A 141 -10.11 9.77 2.17
CA ARG A 141 -10.34 10.29 0.81
C ARG A 141 -11.79 10.17 0.35
N ASN A 142 -12.62 9.43 1.10
CA ASN A 142 -14.04 9.29 0.81
C ASN A 142 -14.90 9.85 1.93
N GLU A 143 -16.15 10.16 1.60
CA GLU A 143 -17.19 10.60 2.52
C GLU A 143 -18.50 9.86 2.24
N PHE A 144 -19.30 9.66 3.29
CA PHE A 144 -20.62 9.06 3.17
C PHE A 144 -21.66 10.18 3.05
N THR A 145 -22.45 10.15 1.98
CA THR A 145 -23.43 11.19 1.66
C THR A 145 -24.82 10.61 1.57
N ALA A 146 -25.79 11.31 2.13
CA ALA A 146 -27.21 11.05 1.93
C ALA A 146 -27.92 12.32 1.45
N ILE A 147 -28.83 12.15 0.52
CA ILE A 147 -29.66 13.21 -0.05
C ILE A 147 -31.11 12.76 -0.11
N GLY A 148 -32.02 13.73 -0.04
CA GLY A 148 -33.47 13.51 -0.03
C GLY A 148 -34.11 14.15 1.19
N CYS A 149 -35.43 14.11 1.25
CA CYS A 149 -36.18 14.72 2.35
C CYS A 149 -36.83 13.66 3.24
N GLY A 150 -36.63 13.81 4.55
CA GLY A 150 -37.26 12.93 5.53
C GLY A 150 -36.69 11.52 5.46
N ASN A 151 -35.38 11.39 5.59
CA ASN A 151 -34.69 10.12 5.40
C ASN A 151 -33.55 9.91 6.42
N LEU A 152 -33.25 8.63 6.69
CA LEU A 152 -32.11 8.18 7.47
C LEU A 152 -31.36 7.10 6.68
N ALA A 153 -30.22 7.47 6.12
CA ALA A 153 -29.33 6.52 5.45
C ALA A 153 -28.34 5.95 6.47
N TRP A 154 -28.12 4.64 6.43
CA TRP A 154 -27.12 3.94 7.23
C TRP A 154 -25.93 3.54 6.39
N LEU A 155 -24.75 3.62 6.99
CA LEU A 155 -23.55 2.94 6.56
C LEU A 155 -23.13 1.97 7.66
N TRP A 156 -23.23 0.69 7.37
CA TRP A 156 -22.75 -0.41 8.21
C TRP A 156 -21.41 -0.90 7.69
N GLY A 157 -20.51 -1.29 8.58
CA GLY A 157 -19.26 -1.92 8.16
C GLY A 157 -18.57 -2.76 9.23
N ARG A 158 -17.39 -3.28 8.85
CA ARG A 158 -16.60 -4.33 9.54
C ARG A 158 -17.21 -5.73 9.41
N ASP A 159 -16.36 -6.74 9.40
CA ASP A 159 -16.77 -8.16 9.27
C ASP A 159 -17.67 -8.62 10.44
N ASP A 160 -17.58 -7.95 11.60
CA ASP A 160 -18.40 -8.22 12.79
C ASP A 160 -19.67 -7.35 12.89
N GLY A 161 -19.90 -6.45 11.92
CA GLY A 161 -21.03 -5.52 11.92
C GLY A 161 -21.01 -4.49 13.05
N SER A 162 -19.87 -4.31 13.75
CA SER A 162 -19.76 -3.43 14.92
C SER A 162 -19.75 -1.95 14.58
N TYR A 163 -19.51 -1.59 13.32
CA TYR A 163 -19.54 -0.20 12.89
C TYR A 163 -20.88 0.15 12.25
N LEU A 164 -21.51 1.17 12.82
CA LEU A 164 -22.75 1.74 12.33
C LEU A 164 -22.69 3.26 12.42
N THR A 165 -22.87 3.92 11.29
CA THR A 165 -23.09 5.37 11.23
C THR A 165 -24.31 5.68 10.37
N GLY A 166 -24.81 6.90 10.47
CA GLY A 166 -25.97 7.33 9.69
C GLY A 166 -25.93 8.80 9.33
N CYS A 167 -26.67 9.14 8.28
CA CYS A 167 -26.91 10.49 7.84
C CYS A 167 -28.41 10.74 7.81
N VAL A 168 -28.86 11.76 8.56
CA VAL A 168 -30.26 12.17 8.61
C VAL A 168 -30.44 13.40 7.74
N THR A 169 -31.50 13.43 6.94
CA THR A 169 -31.91 14.61 6.19
C THR A 169 -33.39 14.90 6.40
N THR A 170 -33.73 16.18 6.53
CA THR A 170 -35.12 16.66 6.67
C THR A 170 -35.37 17.83 5.74
N CYS A 171 -36.62 17.94 5.27
CA CYS A 171 -37.15 19.14 4.66
C CYS A 171 -38.69 19.07 4.66
N VAL A 172 -39.37 20.21 4.62
CA VAL A 172 -40.84 20.27 4.54
C VAL A 172 -41.32 20.38 3.08
N SER A 173 -40.53 21.02 2.21
CA SER A 173 -40.76 21.09 0.77
C SER A 173 -39.43 21.21 0.02
N LEU A 174 -39.45 21.01 -1.30
CA LEU A 174 -38.27 21.17 -2.17
C LEU A 174 -37.64 22.57 -2.04
N GLU A 175 -38.46 23.61 -1.91
CA GLU A 175 -37.99 25.00 -1.82
C GLU A 175 -37.27 25.30 -0.50
N GLN A 176 -37.66 24.60 0.58
CA GLN A 176 -37.08 24.73 1.92
C GLN A 176 -35.86 23.85 2.16
N ALA A 177 -35.53 22.93 1.25
CA ALA A 177 -34.24 22.24 1.27
C ALA A 177 -33.09 23.23 1.05
N ALA A 178 -31.84 22.81 1.29
CA ALA A 178 -30.65 23.59 0.95
C ALA A 178 -30.68 24.05 -0.52
N ARG A 179 -30.00 25.15 -0.85
CA ARG A 179 -29.86 25.57 -2.26
C ARG A 179 -28.78 24.78 -2.96
N ASP A 180 -28.88 24.68 -4.28
CA ASP A 180 -27.83 24.07 -5.11
C ASP A 180 -26.47 24.71 -4.78
N GLY A 181 -25.46 23.88 -4.51
CA GLY A 181 -24.14 24.34 -4.13
C GLY A 181 -23.89 24.56 -2.64
N GLU A 182 -24.93 24.51 -1.78
CA GLU A 182 -24.75 24.67 -0.34
C GLU A 182 -24.18 23.41 0.33
N HIS A 183 -23.49 23.60 1.46
CA HIS A 183 -22.93 22.52 2.24
C HIS A 183 -24.02 21.62 2.84
N CYS A 184 -23.77 20.31 2.84
CA CYS A 184 -24.68 19.31 3.36
C CYS A 184 -24.69 19.32 4.90
N THR A 185 -25.72 19.92 5.48
CA THR A 185 -25.86 20.15 6.93
C THR A 185 -27.11 19.53 7.55
N GLY A 186 -27.87 18.75 6.78
CA GLY A 186 -29.10 18.06 7.17
C GLY A 186 -30.36 18.56 6.45
N LEU A 187 -30.31 19.69 5.76
CA LEU A 187 -31.44 20.25 5.01
C LEU A 187 -31.50 19.65 3.58
N GLY A 188 -32.03 18.44 3.48
CA GLY A 188 -32.10 17.71 2.21
C GLY A 188 -30.78 17.05 1.76
N CYS A 189 -29.67 17.34 2.43
CA CYS A 189 -28.38 16.67 2.24
C CYS A 189 -27.60 16.58 3.55
N CYS A 190 -26.92 15.47 3.76
CA CYS A 190 -26.05 15.22 4.89
C CYS A 190 -24.76 14.53 4.39
N GLN A 191 -23.61 14.96 4.89
CA GLN A 191 -22.29 14.37 4.62
C GLN A 191 -21.64 13.97 5.95
N VAL A 192 -21.20 12.72 6.07
CA VAL A 192 -20.38 12.24 7.18
C VAL A 192 -18.90 12.37 6.79
N PRO A 193 -18.13 13.28 7.41
CA PRO A 193 -16.80 13.67 6.93
C PRO A 193 -15.70 12.65 7.25
N SER A 194 -15.99 11.63 8.05
CA SER A 194 -15.00 10.64 8.51
C SER A 194 -15.60 9.25 8.58
N ILE A 195 -15.09 8.38 7.73
CA ILE A 195 -15.32 6.93 7.78
C ILE A 195 -14.13 6.33 8.56
N PRO A 196 -14.31 5.39 9.50
CA PRO A 196 -13.20 4.78 10.23
C PRO A 196 -12.38 3.86 9.31
N PRO A 197 -11.08 3.65 9.61
CA PRO A 197 -10.27 2.65 8.93
C PRO A 197 -10.80 1.22 9.16
N ASN A 198 -10.32 0.27 8.36
CA ASN A 198 -10.58 -1.18 8.48
C ASN A 198 -12.03 -1.60 8.20
N LEU A 199 -12.65 -1.02 7.16
CA LEU A 199 -13.93 -1.50 6.64
C LEU A 199 -13.68 -2.39 5.43
N SER A 200 -13.65 -3.70 5.65
CA SER A 200 -13.62 -4.77 4.64
C SER A 200 -14.97 -4.94 3.94
N ILE A 201 -16.07 -4.69 4.65
CA ILE A 201 -17.43 -4.72 4.12
C ILE A 201 -18.07 -3.36 4.37
N LEU A 202 -18.71 -2.81 3.34
CA LEU A 202 -19.56 -1.62 3.43
C LEU A 202 -20.97 -1.98 2.98
N ASN A 203 -21.95 -1.69 3.81
CA ASN A 203 -23.37 -1.84 3.48
C ASN A 203 -24.06 -0.49 3.61
N ILE A 204 -24.68 -0.04 2.53
CA ILE A 204 -25.49 1.18 2.50
C ILE A 204 -26.95 0.79 2.37
N SER A 205 -27.80 1.36 3.23
CA SER A 205 -29.24 1.11 3.24
C SER A 205 -30.00 2.28 3.85
N PHE A 206 -31.33 2.29 3.72
CA PHE A 206 -32.18 3.26 4.39
C PHE A 206 -32.91 2.65 5.59
N ALA A 207 -33.11 3.47 6.63
CA ALA A 207 -33.95 3.14 7.77
C ALA A 207 -35.42 3.33 7.43
N THR A 208 -36.27 2.54 8.08
CA THR A 208 -37.69 2.83 8.19
C THR A 208 -37.95 3.81 9.33
N GLY A 209 -38.97 4.67 9.21
CA GLY A 209 -39.49 5.47 10.34
C GLY A 209 -39.26 6.97 10.27
N ILE A 210 -38.75 7.51 9.16
CA ILE A 210 -38.79 8.95 8.85
C ILE A 210 -39.64 9.11 7.58
N ASN A 211 -40.60 10.04 7.63
CA ASN A 211 -41.53 10.28 6.53
C ASN A 211 -41.04 11.43 5.66
N ASN A 212 -41.25 11.31 4.34
CA ASN A 212 -40.93 12.35 3.38
C ASN A 212 -42.15 13.27 3.17
N LEU A 213 -42.17 14.39 3.88
CA LEU A 213 -43.22 15.42 3.72
C LEU A 213 -43.22 16.08 2.33
N ALA A 214 -42.09 16.03 1.63
CA ALA A 214 -41.90 16.67 0.32
C ALA A 214 -42.06 15.70 -0.87
N TRP A 215 -42.56 14.48 -0.65
CA TRP A 215 -42.55 13.38 -1.64
C TRP A 215 -43.15 13.73 -3.01
N GLU A 216 -44.15 14.63 -3.08
CA GLU A 216 -44.80 15.03 -4.33
C GLU A 216 -43.82 15.70 -5.32
N ASN A 217 -42.87 16.49 -4.81
CA ASN A 217 -41.88 17.23 -5.61
C ASN A 217 -40.44 16.75 -5.38
N ALA A 218 -40.22 15.87 -4.40
CA ALA A 218 -38.93 15.32 -3.98
C ALA A 218 -39.08 13.83 -3.66
N SER A 219 -39.46 13.04 -4.66
CA SER A 219 -39.90 11.66 -4.47
C SER A 219 -38.78 10.69 -4.08
N CYS A 220 -37.53 10.97 -4.40
CA CYS A 220 -36.43 10.02 -4.22
C CYS A 220 -35.35 10.55 -3.28
N SER A 221 -34.83 9.64 -2.49
CA SER A 221 -33.63 9.83 -1.68
C SER A 221 -32.51 8.94 -2.20
N HIS A 222 -31.27 9.39 -2.06
CA HIS A 222 -30.09 8.64 -2.49
C HIS A 222 -29.02 8.63 -1.41
N ALA A 223 -28.23 7.56 -1.35
CA ALA A 223 -27.08 7.48 -0.47
C ALA A 223 -25.92 6.75 -1.14
N PHE A 224 -24.71 7.18 -0.81
CA PHE A 224 -23.50 6.65 -1.44
C PHE A 224 -22.26 7.01 -0.63
N VAL A 225 -21.19 6.25 -0.83
CA VAL A 225 -19.83 6.63 -0.44
C VAL A 225 -19.13 7.08 -1.71
N ALA A 226 -18.46 8.23 -1.66
CA ALA A 226 -17.76 8.79 -2.80
C ALA A 226 -16.46 9.49 -2.39
N GLU A 227 -15.60 9.73 -3.37
CA GLU A 227 -14.45 10.61 -3.24
C GLU A 227 -14.87 11.99 -2.71
N LYS A 228 -14.11 12.53 -1.74
CA LYS A 228 -14.35 13.85 -1.17
C LYS A 228 -14.33 14.93 -2.25
N ASP A 229 -15.16 15.95 -2.07
CA ASP A 229 -15.32 17.09 -2.98
C ASP A 229 -15.84 16.74 -4.38
N MET A 230 -16.15 15.46 -4.66
CA MET A 230 -16.71 15.02 -5.94
C MET A 230 -18.18 15.44 -6.07
N TYR A 231 -18.94 15.32 -4.98
CA TYR A 231 -20.37 15.63 -4.99
C TYR A 231 -20.64 17.07 -4.56
N ASN A 232 -21.47 17.75 -5.35
CA ASN A 232 -22.02 19.04 -4.97
C ASN A 232 -23.54 18.96 -5.03
N PHE A 233 -24.20 19.35 -3.95
CA PHE A 233 -25.63 19.18 -3.76
C PHE A 233 -26.45 19.89 -4.84
N SER A 234 -27.47 19.22 -5.37
CA SER A 234 -28.53 19.87 -6.12
C SER A 234 -29.91 19.29 -5.83
N ARG A 235 -30.93 20.15 -5.89
CA ARG A 235 -32.34 19.77 -5.70
C ARG A 235 -32.86 18.85 -6.81
N ASN A 236 -32.24 18.89 -7.99
CA ASN A 236 -32.56 17.98 -9.10
C ASN A 236 -32.26 16.52 -8.76
N ASP A 237 -31.44 16.26 -7.75
CA ASP A 237 -31.11 14.91 -7.31
C ASP A 237 -32.28 14.23 -6.59
N PHE A 238 -33.34 14.94 -6.19
CA PHE A 238 -34.50 14.33 -5.53
C PHE A 238 -35.45 13.59 -6.49
N GLY A 239 -35.12 13.54 -7.79
CA GLY A 239 -35.83 12.75 -8.78
C GLY A 239 -35.32 11.29 -8.88
N PRO A 240 -36.09 10.39 -9.54
CA PRO A 240 -35.71 8.99 -9.72
C PRO A 240 -34.42 8.76 -10.51
N ALA A 241 -34.12 9.65 -11.46
CA ALA A 241 -32.89 9.60 -12.25
C ALA A 241 -31.70 10.27 -11.54
N GLY A 242 -31.93 10.93 -10.40
CA GLY A 242 -31.00 11.89 -9.82
C GLY A 242 -30.66 13.04 -10.79
N SER A 243 -29.62 13.82 -10.47
CA SER A 243 -29.05 14.75 -11.44
C SER A 243 -28.08 14.05 -12.39
N LYS A 244 -27.69 14.74 -13.47
CA LYS A 244 -26.64 14.30 -14.40
C LYS A 244 -25.24 14.18 -13.76
N ARG A 245 -25.11 14.45 -12.46
CA ARG A 245 -23.84 14.33 -11.71
C ARG A 245 -23.50 12.88 -11.39
N PHE A 246 -24.49 11.99 -11.29
CA PHE A 246 -24.24 10.56 -11.15
C PHE A 246 -23.86 9.94 -12.49
N ALA A 247 -22.81 9.13 -12.51
CA ALA A 247 -22.44 8.37 -13.69
C ALA A 247 -23.45 7.25 -13.89
N ASN A 248 -23.92 7.04 -15.13
CA ASN A 248 -24.73 5.88 -15.47
C ASN A 248 -23.82 4.74 -15.94
N ARG A 249 -23.69 3.70 -15.14
CA ARG A 249 -22.89 2.50 -15.43
C ARG A 249 -23.81 1.28 -15.45
N GLY A 250 -24.04 0.74 -16.65
CA GLY A 250 -24.90 -0.43 -16.83
C GLY A 250 -26.34 -0.22 -16.37
N GLY A 251 -26.88 1.00 -16.50
CA GLY A 251 -28.24 1.35 -16.07
C GLY A 251 -28.36 1.72 -14.59
N LYS A 252 -27.24 1.74 -13.84
CA LYS A 252 -27.22 2.11 -12.42
C LYS A 252 -26.53 3.45 -12.21
N MET A 253 -27.06 4.25 -11.28
CA MET A 253 -26.36 5.43 -10.78
C MET A 253 -25.12 5.02 -10.01
N SER A 254 -23.99 5.65 -10.31
CA SER A 254 -22.69 5.33 -9.73
C SER A 254 -21.87 6.58 -9.47
N VAL A 255 -20.99 6.50 -8.48
CA VAL A 255 -20.11 7.57 -8.05
C VAL A 255 -18.66 7.08 -7.97
N PRO A 256 -17.67 7.94 -8.26
CA PRO A 256 -16.26 7.64 -8.02
C PRO A 256 -15.99 7.42 -6.53
N THR A 257 -15.28 6.34 -6.22
CA THR A 257 -14.81 5.97 -4.89
C THR A 257 -13.34 5.59 -4.95
N ILE A 258 -12.55 6.06 -3.99
CA ILE A 258 -11.13 5.73 -3.90
C ILE A 258 -10.93 4.52 -2.99
N LEU A 259 -10.32 3.49 -3.52
CA LEU A 259 -9.76 2.39 -2.75
C LEU A 259 -8.25 2.62 -2.60
N THR A 260 -7.71 2.28 -1.45
CA THR A 260 -6.28 2.37 -1.13
C THR A 260 -5.81 0.99 -0.71
N ASN A 261 -4.53 0.70 -0.92
CA ASN A 261 -3.92 -0.44 -0.28
C ASN A 261 -2.81 0.09 0.63
N ALA A 262 -2.91 -0.19 1.93
CA ALA A 262 -1.85 0.11 2.90
C ALA A 262 -0.52 -0.55 2.47
N SER A 263 -0.61 -1.66 1.75
CA SER A 263 0.52 -2.45 1.28
C SER A 263 1.00 -2.04 -0.11
N MET A 264 0.18 -1.50 -1.02
CA MET A 264 0.70 -0.92 -2.29
C MET A 264 1.62 0.28 -2.06
N ARG A 265 1.48 0.99 -0.93
CA ARG A 265 2.42 2.05 -0.55
C ARG A 265 3.84 1.51 -0.28
N ASN A 266 3.95 0.26 0.14
CA ASN A 266 5.21 -0.37 0.55
C ASN A 266 5.65 -1.50 -0.41
N PHE A 267 5.09 -1.57 -1.62
CA PHE A 267 5.57 -2.46 -2.69
C PHE A 267 5.87 -1.64 -3.95
N ILE A 268 7.04 -1.87 -4.56
CA ILE A 268 7.24 -1.55 -5.97
C ILE A 268 7.63 -2.84 -6.66
N LEU A 269 6.83 -3.26 -7.63
CA LEU A 269 7.29 -4.18 -8.65
C LEU A 269 8.08 -3.33 -9.66
N VAL A 270 9.38 -3.14 -9.42
CA VAL A 270 10.21 -2.41 -10.38
C VAL A 270 10.47 -3.36 -11.55
N PRO A 271 10.12 -3.00 -12.80
CA PRO A 271 10.32 -3.87 -13.95
C PRO A 271 11.80 -4.13 -14.24
N SER A 272 12.73 -3.24 -13.88
CA SER A 272 14.15 -3.51 -14.05
C SER A 272 15.02 -2.53 -13.26
N ILE A 273 16.28 -2.89 -13.05
CA ILE A 273 17.36 -2.01 -12.57
C ILE A 273 17.47 -0.72 -13.41
N ALA A 274 16.94 -0.67 -14.65
CA ALA A 274 16.95 0.54 -15.48
C ALA A 274 15.95 1.61 -15.04
N ASP A 275 14.83 1.24 -14.40
CA ASP A 275 13.86 2.22 -13.86
C ASP A 275 14.23 2.69 -12.43
N ALA A 276 15.09 1.92 -11.75
CA ALA A 276 15.75 2.33 -10.50
C ALA A 276 16.71 3.53 -10.71
N VAL A 277 17.02 3.89 -11.95
CA VAL A 277 17.84 5.09 -12.27
C VAL A 277 17.06 6.38 -12.01
N THR A 278 15.72 6.32 -12.01
CA THR A 278 14.84 7.47 -11.70
C THR A 278 14.32 7.49 -10.27
N GLN A 279 14.23 6.34 -9.58
CA GLN A 279 13.87 6.28 -8.16
C GLN A 279 15.13 6.24 -7.30
N ARG A 280 15.55 7.41 -6.84
CA ARG A 280 16.70 7.58 -5.96
C ARG A 280 16.35 7.02 -4.59
N VAL A 281 16.94 5.88 -4.26
CA VAL A 281 17.61 5.53 -2.98
C VAL A 281 17.41 4.03 -2.72
N VAL A 282 18.40 3.25 -3.15
CA VAL A 282 18.66 1.91 -2.61
C VAL A 282 18.99 2.08 -1.13
N MET A 283 18.50 1.22 -0.24
CA MET A 283 19.10 1.07 1.09
C MET A 283 20.55 0.60 0.93
N ILE A 284 21.48 1.55 0.77
CA ILE A 284 22.91 1.26 0.68
C ILE A 284 23.39 0.91 2.10
N ALA A 285 23.10 -0.31 2.54
CA ALA A 285 24.02 -1.00 3.43
C ALA A 285 25.18 -1.48 2.54
N ASN A 286 26.37 -0.90 2.73
CA ASN A 286 27.57 -1.04 1.90
C ASN A 286 27.55 -0.42 0.49
N ALA A 287 28.03 0.81 0.42
CA ALA A 287 29.11 1.11 -0.51
C ALA A 287 30.23 1.73 0.32
N GLY A 288 31.38 1.06 0.38
CA GLY A 288 32.66 1.66 0.76
C GLY A 288 33.13 2.71 -0.26
N PHE A 289 32.21 3.48 -0.83
CA PHE A 289 32.45 4.63 -1.68
C PHE A 289 31.80 5.83 -1.01
N HIS A 290 32.63 6.77 -0.56
CA HIS A 290 32.21 8.12 -0.22
C HIS A 290 31.62 8.81 -1.45
N PHE A 291 30.34 8.57 -1.75
CA PHE A 291 29.54 9.46 -2.59
C PHE A 291 29.11 10.65 -1.71
N LYS A 292 29.80 11.78 -1.85
CA LYS A 292 29.40 13.05 -1.22
C LYS A 292 28.07 13.51 -1.83
N GLY A 293 26.97 13.29 -1.11
CA GLY A 293 25.65 13.83 -1.50
C GLY A 293 24.42 13.30 -0.77
N MET A 294 24.47 12.15 -0.09
CA MET A 294 23.32 11.62 0.66
C MET A 294 23.39 12.00 2.14
N GLN A 295 22.30 12.55 2.69
CA GLN A 295 22.16 12.76 4.13
C GLN A 295 22.23 11.40 4.85
N SER A 296 22.89 11.35 6.01
CA SER A 296 22.91 10.14 6.85
C SER A 296 21.51 9.91 7.43
N LEU A 297 20.94 8.70 7.25
CA LEU A 297 19.65 8.34 7.83
C LEU A 297 19.69 8.47 9.36
N SER A 298 18.72 9.20 9.92
CA SER A 298 18.53 9.32 11.37
C SER A 298 18.02 8.00 11.97
N LEU A 299 18.02 7.89 13.31
CA LEU A 299 17.48 6.71 13.98
C LEU A 299 15.98 6.54 13.72
N LEU A 300 15.24 7.65 13.68
CA LEU A 300 13.82 7.64 13.36
C LEU A 300 13.58 7.17 11.92
N ASP A 301 14.39 7.60 10.96
CA ASP A 301 14.29 7.14 9.57
C ASP A 301 14.54 5.63 9.47
N ARG A 302 15.59 5.13 10.12
CA ARG A 302 15.88 3.67 10.14
C ARG A 302 14.75 2.87 10.79
N LEU A 303 14.16 3.37 11.87
CA LEU A 303 13.03 2.73 12.52
C LEU A 303 11.78 2.75 11.61
N ASN A 304 11.52 3.85 10.92
CA ASN A 304 10.42 3.93 9.94
C ASN A 304 10.62 2.96 8.77
N ILE A 305 11.85 2.86 8.26
CA ILE A 305 12.21 1.91 7.21
C ILE A 305 12.03 0.46 7.69
N ALA A 306 12.46 0.14 8.90
CA ALA A 306 12.24 -1.17 9.51
C ALA A 306 10.73 -1.49 9.63
N ILE A 307 9.93 -0.55 10.14
CA ILE A 307 8.48 -0.73 10.27
C ILE A 307 7.84 -0.97 8.91
N GLY A 308 8.07 -0.10 7.92
CA GLY A 308 7.39 -0.20 6.63
C GLY A 308 7.80 -1.45 5.82
N SER A 309 9.07 -1.86 5.90
CA SER A 309 9.52 -3.12 5.28
C SER A 309 8.98 -4.35 6.01
N ALA A 310 8.86 -4.32 7.34
CA ALA A 310 8.20 -5.39 8.09
C ALA A 310 6.69 -5.47 7.79
N GLU A 311 6.01 -4.33 7.60
CA GLU A 311 4.59 -4.27 7.22
C GLU A 311 4.36 -4.90 5.85
N ALA A 312 5.22 -4.61 4.89
CA ALA A 312 5.17 -5.23 3.57
C ALA A 312 5.31 -6.77 3.66
N LEU A 313 6.29 -7.27 4.39
CA LEU A 313 6.47 -8.73 4.57
C LEU A 313 5.33 -9.36 5.38
N SER A 314 4.82 -8.69 6.41
CA SER A 314 3.67 -9.14 7.19
C SER A 314 2.44 -9.30 6.32
N TYR A 315 2.19 -8.35 5.43
CA TYR A 315 1.10 -8.44 4.47
C TYR A 315 1.29 -9.59 3.47
N MET A 316 2.50 -9.79 2.94
CA MET A 316 2.79 -10.95 2.08
C MET A 316 2.51 -12.27 2.80
N HIS A 317 2.83 -12.34 4.09
CA HIS A 317 2.65 -13.55 4.90
C HIS A 317 1.20 -13.77 5.33
N SER A 318 0.35 -12.74 5.34
CA SER A 318 -1.05 -12.82 5.79
C SER A 318 -2.02 -13.42 4.77
N PHE A 319 -1.57 -13.69 3.54
CA PHE A 319 -2.44 -14.31 2.54
C PHE A 319 -2.77 -15.77 2.89
N GLU A 320 -4.06 -16.12 2.74
CA GLU A 320 -4.59 -17.48 2.90
C GLU A 320 -5.25 -17.93 1.59
N PRO A 321 -5.22 -19.24 1.22
CA PRO A 321 -4.68 -20.38 1.96
C PRO A 321 -3.16 -20.58 1.81
N GLN A 322 -2.49 -19.79 0.97
CA GLN A 322 -1.05 -19.87 0.74
C GLN A 322 -0.40 -18.50 0.98
N SER A 323 0.38 -18.40 2.05
CA SER A 323 1.20 -17.23 2.34
C SER A 323 2.23 -17.01 1.23
N ILE A 324 2.44 -15.76 0.80
CA ILE A 324 3.51 -15.46 -0.16
C ILE A 324 4.83 -15.43 0.58
N VAL A 325 5.80 -16.24 0.11
CA VAL A 325 7.19 -16.17 0.57
C VAL A 325 7.98 -15.30 -0.40
N HIS A 326 8.60 -14.23 0.09
CA HIS A 326 9.45 -13.35 -0.71
C HIS A 326 10.68 -14.09 -1.22
N GLY A 327 11.42 -14.77 -0.35
CA GLY A 327 12.56 -15.63 -0.68
C GLY A 327 13.90 -14.92 -0.96
N ASP A 328 13.93 -13.58 -1.05
CA ASP A 328 15.15 -12.80 -1.33
C ASP A 328 15.12 -11.44 -0.61
N VAL A 329 14.76 -11.44 0.68
CA VAL A 329 14.71 -10.20 1.47
C VAL A 329 16.13 -9.70 1.75
N LYS A 330 16.46 -8.51 1.24
CA LYS A 330 17.76 -7.84 1.42
C LYS A 330 17.63 -6.33 1.17
N PRO A 331 18.59 -5.49 1.59
CA PRO A 331 18.50 -4.04 1.40
C PRO A 331 18.38 -3.61 -0.06
N ALA A 332 19.01 -4.35 -0.99
CA ALA A 332 18.90 -4.07 -2.42
C ALA A 332 17.47 -4.20 -2.98
N ASN A 333 16.61 -4.97 -2.29
CA ASN A 333 15.21 -5.18 -2.65
C ASN A 333 14.26 -4.37 -1.73
N ILE A 334 14.80 -3.41 -0.97
CA ILE A 334 14.03 -2.45 -0.16
C ILE A 334 14.39 -1.05 -0.63
N LEU A 335 13.56 -0.52 -1.52
CA LEU A 335 13.73 0.78 -2.16
C LEU A 335 13.13 1.87 -1.28
N LEU A 336 13.69 3.06 -1.30
CA LEU A 336 13.14 4.22 -0.60
C LEU A 336 12.66 5.25 -1.63
N ASP A 337 11.49 5.82 -1.41
CA ASP A 337 11.02 6.97 -2.20
C ASP A 337 11.57 8.31 -1.68
N ASP A 338 11.18 9.42 -2.30
CA ASP A 338 11.62 10.78 -1.94
C ASP A 338 11.29 11.16 -0.48
N ASN A 339 10.35 10.46 0.16
CA ASN A 339 9.94 10.65 1.55
C ASN A 339 10.56 9.60 2.51
N LEU A 340 11.54 8.81 2.04
CA LEU A 340 12.15 7.70 2.78
C LEU A 340 11.16 6.59 3.17
N ILE A 341 10.04 6.46 2.46
CA ILE A 341 9.07 5.38 2.68
C ILE A 341 9.62 4.11 2.00
N PRO A 342 9.77 3.00 2.73
CA PRO A 342 10.31 1.76 2.18
C PRO A 342 9.30 1.05 1.30
N LYS A 343 9.77 0.53 0.17
CA LYS A 343 9.01 -0.28 -0.76
C LYS A 343 9.78 -1.55 -1.11
N VAL A 344 9.19 -2.69 -0.79
CA VAL A 344 9.78 -4.02 -1.03
C VAL A 344 9.57 -4.41 -2.49
N SER A 345 10.64 -4.86 -3.15
CA SER A 345 10.68 -5.23 -4.58
C SER A 345 11.14 -6.68 -4.77
N ASP A 346 11.12 -7.15 -6.03
CA ASP A 346 11.68 -8.45 -6.45
C ASP A 346 11.13 -9.68 -5.70
N PHE A 347 9.92 -9.55 -5.14
CA PHE A 347 9.19 -10.64 -4.53
C PHE A 347 8.51 -11.54 -5.58
N GLY A 348 8.30 -12.82 -5.26
CA GLY A 348 7.55 -13.78 -6.09
C GLY A 348 8.27 -14.29 -7.35
N SER A 349 9.59 -14.17 -7.41
CA SER A 349 10.39 -15.04 -8.30
C SER A 349 10.22 -16.53 -7.94
N SER A 350 9.70 -16.84 -6.75
CA SER A 350 9.65 -18.17 -6.15
C SER A 350 8.68 -19.16 -6.82
N GLU A 351 7.49 -18.81 -7.30
CA GLU A 351 6.58 -19.84 -7.85
C GLU A 351 7.03 -20.41 -9.21
N LEU A 352 7.60 -19.59 -10.10
CA LEU A 352 8.15 -20.06 -11.37
C LEU A 352 9.54 -20.71 -11.19
N ILE A 353 10.31 -20.28 -10.18
CA ILE A 353 11.68 -20.76 -9.89
C ILE A 353 11.70 -22.01 -9.00
N LEU A 354 10.63 -22.30 -8.25
CA LEU A 354 10.50 -23.56 -7.50
C LEU A 354 10.51 -24.79 -8.43
N LYS A 355 10.17 -24.63 -9.73
CA LYS A 355 10.32 -25.69 -10.75
C LYS A 355 11.71 -25.73 -11.39
N ILE A 356 12.53 -24.68 -11.29
CA ILE A 356 13.81 -24.57 -12.00
C ILE A 356 14.89 -24.02 -11.06
N LYS A 357 15.61 -24.93 -10.39
CA LYS A 357 16.91 -24.74 -9.70
C LYS A 357 16.92 -23.96 -8.37
N ARG A 358 17.15 -24.71 -7.29
CA ARG A 358 18.11 -24.61 -6.15
C ARG A 358 18.99 -23.36 -5.88
N VAL A 359 18.86 -22.21 -6.54
CA VAL A 359 19.85 -21.10 -6.48
C VAL A 359 19.20 -19.71 -6.56
N CYS A 360 18.23 -19.39 -5.71
CA CYS A 360 17.76 -18.00 -5.62
C CYS A 360 17.55 -17.57 -4.18
N GLY A 361 18.49 -16.74 -3.73
CA GLY A 361 18.58 -16.07 -2.44
C GLY A 361 20.03 -15.59 -2.28
N ASP A 362 20.25 -14.37 -1.79
CA ASP A 362 21.61 -13.91 -1.51
C ASP A 362 22.22 -14.72 -0.35
N LEU A 363 23.34 -15.41 -0.60
CA LEU A 363 24.03 -16.28 0.36
C LEU A 363 24.38 -15.61 1.69
N ASN A 364 24.38 -14.27 1.74
CA ASN A 364 24.66 -13.52 2.95
C ASN A 364 23.41 -13.26 3.81
N TYR A 365 22.22 -13.46 3.25
CA TYR A 365 20.92 -13.25 3.90
C TYR A 365 20.12 -14.56 4.06
N ILE A 366 20.46 -15.61 3.30
CA ILE A 366 19.77 -16.90 3.32
C ILE A 366 19.72 -17.50 4.73
N ASP A 367 18.51 -17.93 5.11
CA ASP A 367 18.25 -18.78 6.27
C ASP A 367 19.09 -20.07 6.22
N PRO A 368 19.93 -20.34 7.25
CA PRO A 368 20.73 -21.56 7.32
C PRO A 368 19.91 -22.85 7.21
N ILE A 369 18.64 -22.84 7.65
CA ILE A 369 17.72 -23.97 7.49
C ILE A 369 17.37 -24.17 6.02
N CYS A 370 17.09 -23.09 5.29
CA CYS A 370 16.79 -23.13 3.86
C CYS A 370 17.97 -23.65 3.03
N THR A 371 19.21 -23.33 3.41
CA THR A 371 20.42 -23.89 2.77
C THR A 371 20.48 -25.41 2.88
N GLN A 372 19.92 -25.99 3.95
CA GLN A 372 19.91 -27.43 4.19
C GLN A 372 18.71 -28.13 3.55
N THR A 373 17.52 -27.53 3.65
CA THR A 373 16.26 -28.14 3.19
C THR A 373 15.95 -27.84 1.73
N GLY A 374 16.48 -26.75 1.18
CA GLY A 374 16.13 -26.24 -0.15
C GLY A 374 14.75 -25.58 -0.22
N ASN A 375 14.05 -25.43 0.91
CA ASN A 375 12.68 -24.94 0.98
C ASN A 375 12.62 -23.56 1.66
N PHE A 376 12.19 -22.56 0.91
CA PHE A 376 11.92 -21.22 1.44
C PHE A 376 10.54 -21.19 2.10
N THR A 377 10.47 -20.63 3.29
CA THR A 377 9.22 -20.49 4.06
C THR A 377 9.05 -19.04 4.52
N VAL A 378 7.85 -18.67 4.99
CA VAL A 378 7.63 -17.37 5.65
C VAL A 378 8.62 -17.12 6.80
N LYS A 379 9.07 -18.18 7.48
CA LYS A 379 10.08 -18.08 8.56
C LYS A 379 11.50 -17.86 8.03
N SER A 380 11.77 -18.18 6.76
CA SER A 380 13.04 -17.87 6.10
C SER A 380 13.12 -16.39 5.70
N ASP A 381 12.00 -15.78 5.31
CA ASP A 381 11.91 -14.32 5.13
C ASP A 381 12.16 -13.59 6.46
N VAL A 382 11.58 -14.08 7.56
CA VAL A 382 11.80 -13.53 8.92
C VAL A 382 13.29 -13.52 9.27
N TYR A 383 14.02 -14.61 8.98
CA TYR A 383 15.47 -14.66 9.21
C TYR A 383 16.21 -13.60 8.38
N SER A 384 15.92 -13.54 7.09
CA SER A 384 16.54 -12.61 6.14
C SER A 384 16.28 -11.15 6.53
N TYR A 385 15.05 -10.84 6.96
CA TYR A 385 14.68 -9.54 7.55
C TYR A 385 15.46 -9.23 8.83
N GLY A 386 15.71 -10.23 9.69
CA GLY A 386 16.57 -10.09 10.86
C GLY A 386 17.99 -9.62 10.51
N VAL A 387 18.55 -10.08 9.39
CA VAL A 387 19.84 -9.61 8.89
C VAL A 387 19.75 -8.15 8.43
N VAL A 388 18.72 -7.77 7.67
CA VAL A 388 18.46 -6.37 7.27
C VAL A 388 18.38 -5.44 8.49
N LEU A 389 17.69 -5.88 9.55
CA LEU A 389 17.57 -5.11 10.79
C LEU A 389 18.93 -4.92 11.48
N LEU A 390 19.80 -5.93 11.47
CA LEU A 390 21.17 -5.77 11.98
C LEU A 390 22.00 -4.77 11.16
N GLU A 391 21.83 -4.72 9.85
CA GLU A 391 22.50 -3.72 9.02
C GLU A 391 22.02 -2.30 9.34
N LEU A 392 20.71 -2.12 9.56
CA LEU A 392 20.15 -0.85 10.02
C LEU A 392 20.73 -0.40 11.37
N ILE A 393 20.92 -1.33 12.31
CA ILE A 393 21.46 -1.06 13.66
C ILE A 393 22.97 -0.74 13.62
N THR A 394 23.73 -1.50 12.83
CA THR A 394 25.21 -1.51 12.90
C THR A 394 25.87 -0.71 11.78
N ARG A 395 25.15 -0.43 10.69
CA ARG A 395 25.69 0.11 9.42
C ARG A 395 26.83 -0.73 8.83
N LYS A 396 26.86 -2.03 9.16
CA LYS A 396 27.82 -3.00 8.60
C LYS A 396 27.10 -3.89 7.61
N GLY A 397 27.78 -4.28 6.54
CA GLY A 397 27.29 -5.30 5.62
C GLY A 397 27.13 -6.67 6.28
N PRO A 398 26.43 -7.62 5.64
CA PRO A 398 26.21 -8.96 6.19
C PRO A 398 27.52 -9.75 6.32
N LYS A 399 28.53 -9.37 5.53
CA LYS A 399 29.94 -9.71 5.73
C LYS A 399 30.77 -8.44 5.88
N TYR A 400 31.61 -8.40 6.91
CA TYR A 400 32.55 -7.30 7.16
C TYR A 400 33.81 -7.86 7.82
N ASP A 401 35.00 -7.37 7.45
CA ASP A 401 36.28 -7.79 8.02
C ASP A 401 36.48 -9.32 8.11
N GLY A 402 35.99 -10.05 7.11
CA GLY A 402 36.03 -11.53 7.08
C GLY A 402 35.07 -12.23 8.05
N LYS A 403 34.20 -11.50 8.75
CA LYS A 403 33.19 -12.00 9.69
C LYS A 403 31.79 -11.99 9.08
N CYS A 404 30.92 -12.85 9.59
CA CYS A 404 29.49 -12.89 9.26
C CYS A 404 28.70 -12.15 10.35
N LEU A 405 28.02 -11.07 9.98
CA LEU A 405 27.31 -10.18 10.90
C LEU A 405 26.28 -10.89 11.79
N PRO A 406 25.32 -11.66 11.27
CA PRO A 406 24.33 -12.33 12.13
C PRO A 406 24.98 -13.31 13.12
N VAL A 407 26.05 -14.00 12.72
CA VAL A 407 26.77 -14.94 13.60
C VAL A 407 27.50 -14.20 14.72
N GLU A 408 28.26 -13.15 14.37
CA GLU A 408 29.05 -12.40 15.34
C GLU A 408 28.15 -11.59 16.28
N PHE A 409 27.08 -10.98 15.75
CA PHE A 409 26.14 -10.23 16.56
C PHE A 409 25.44 -11.11 17.58
N VAL A 410 24.91 -12.28 17.19
CA VAL A 410 24.29 -13.23 18.13
C VAL A 410 25.27 -13.72 19.20
N LYS A 411 26.56 -13.87 18.85
CA LYS A 411 27.61 -14.24 19.81
C LYS A 411 27.85 -13.14 20.85
N GLN A 412 27.92 -11.88 20.43
CA GLN A 412 28.17 -10.73 21.30
C GLN A 412 26.92 -10.27 22.07
N TYR A 413 25.72 -10.57 21.55
CA TYR A 413 24.44 -10.12 22.09
C TYR A 413 24.21 -10.43 23.58
N LYS A 414 24.82 -11.49 24.11
CA LYS A 414 24.71 -11.87 25.53
C LYS A 414 25.33 -10.84 26.49
N GLN A 415 26.25 -10.01 26.01
CA GLN A 415 26.92 -8.97 26.81
C GLN A 415 26.50 -7.60 26.29
N ILE A 416 25.85 -6.81 27.16
CA ILE A 416 25.26 -5.52 26.77
C ILE A 416 26.31 -4.53 26.23
N ASP A 417 27.49 -4.50 26.83
CA ASP A 417 28.57 -3.62 26.40
C ASP A 417 29.16 -4.06 25.06
N GLU A 418 29.32 -5.36 24.84
CA GLU A 418 29.86 -5.88 23.57
C GLU A 418 28.87 -5.67 22.42
N ARG A 419 27.57 -5.94 22.61
CA ARG A 419 26.58 -5.68 21.56
C ARG A 419 26.50 -4.20 21.20
N ARG A 420 26.55 -3.30 22.18
CA ARG A 420 26.49 -1.85 21.96
C ARG A 420 27.72 -1.31 21.24
N LYS A 421 28.90 -1.94 21.38
CA LYS A 421 30.09 -1.63 20.56
C LYS A 421 29.88 -1.93 19.07
N MET A 422 28.92 -2.79 18.72
CA MET A 422 28.61 -3.09 17.32
C MET A 422 27.72 -2.05 16.65
N TYR A 423 26.98 -1.24 17.42
CA TYR A 423 26.05 -0.24 16.90
C TYR A 423 26.76 0.86 16.11
N ASP A 424 26.03 1.49 15.19
CA ASP A 424 26.54 2.64 14.44
C ASP A 424 26.83 3.81 15.39
N GLN A 425 28.11 4.05 15.63
CA GLN A 425 28.58 5.08 16.56
C GLN A 425 28.20 6.49 16.11
N ALA A 426 27.94 6.71 14.82
CA ALA A 426 27.46 8.00 14.33
C ALA A 426 26.07 8.35 14.90
N MET A 427 25.23 7.34 15.16
CA MET A 427 23.91 7.51 15.79
C MET A 427 23.99 7.78 17.29
N LEU A 428 25.14 7.48 17.90
CA LEU A 428 25.42 7.67 19.32
C LEU A 428 26.17 8.99 19.60
N SER A 429 26.45 9.78 18.56
CA SER A 429 27.18 11.04 18.69
C SER A 429 26.30 12.15 19.29
N LYS A 430 26.93 13.04 20.06
CA LYS A 430 26.30 13.97 21.03
C LYS A 430 25.34 15.02 20.45
N ASP A 431 25.25 15.13 19.13
CA ASP A 431 24.36 16.09 18.44
C ASP A 431 22.96 15.52 18.17
N ALA A 432 22.74 14.22 18.42
CA ALA A 432 21.43 13.59 18.32
C ALA A 432 20.64 13.74 19.63
N MET A 433 19.38 14.15 19.50
CA MET A 433 18.37 14.24 20.56
C MET A 433 18.49 13.09 21.57
N GLN A 434 18.90 13.41 22.80
CA GLN A 434 18.98 12.52 23.98
C GLN A 434 19.63 11.13 23.73
N PRO A 435 20.96 10.99 23.91
CA PRO A 435 21.72 9.75 23.68
C PRO A 435 21.15 8.50 24.37
N TYR A 436 20.49 8.66 25.52
CA TYR A 436 19.87 7.57 26.27
C TYR A 436 18.71 6.90 25.50
N SER A 437 17.85 7.70 24.86
CA SER A 437 16.70 7.22 24.07
C SER A 437 17.16 6.48 22.81
N CYS A 438 18.26 6.94 22.19
CA CYS A 438 18.83 6.29 21.01
C CYS A 438 19.38 4.88 21.31
N ILE A 439 20.10 4.73 22.42
CA ILE A 439 20.66 3.42 22.83
C ILE A 439 19.54 2.43 23.18
N GLU A 440 18.51 2.87 23.92
CA GLU A 440 17.38 2.04 24.26
C GLU A 440 16.60 1.59 23.02
N CYS A 441 16.40 2.49 22.06
CA CYS A 441 15.79 2.16 20.78
C CYS A 441 16.60 1.10 20.01
N LEU A 442 17.91 1.29 19.90
CA LEU A 442 18.80 0.32 19.23
C LEU A 442 18.83 -1.03 19.96
N ASP A 443 18.78 -1.04 21.29
CA ASP A 443 18.70 -2.27 22.09
C ASP A 443 17.41 -3.03 21.80
N ARG A 444 16.26 -2.35 21.74
CA ARG A 444 14.98 -3.00 21.41
C ARG A 444 14.94 -3.49 19.97
N MET A 445 15.48 -2.74 19.01
CA MET A 445 15.64 -3.22 17.63
C MET A 445 16.55 -4.46 17.58
N ALA A 446 17.64 -4.49 18.36
CA ALA A 446 18.54 -5.63 18.45
C ALA A 446 17.87 -6.86 19.04
N ASP A 447 17.00 -6.69 20.04
CA ASP A 447 16.22 -7.79 20.62
C ASP A 447 15.29 -8.43 19.57
N ILE A 448 14.61 -7.60 18.76
CA ILE A 448 13.76 -8.05 17.65
C ILE A 448 14.60 -8.76 16.58
N ALA A 449 15.78 -8.22 16.22
CA ALA A 449 16.67 -8.84 15.24
C ALA A 449 17.13 -10.23 15.69
N VAL A 450 17.55 -10.39 16.95
CA VAL A 450 17.98 -11.68 17.51
C VAL A 450 16.81 -12.67 17.65
N TRP A 451 15.59 -12.18 17.85
CA TRP A 451 14.39 -13.02 17.81
C TRP A 451 14.11 -13.56 16.40
N CYS A 452 14.28 -12.72 15.37
CA CYS A 452 14.20 -13.12 13.97
C CYS A 452 15.27 -14.16 13.58
N LEU A 453 16.48 -14.05 14.16
CA LEU A 453 17.64 -14.89 13.84
C LEU A 453 17.73 -16.21 14.64
N LYS A 454 16.66 -16.63 15.34
CA LYS A 454 16.67 -17.92 16.07
C LYS A 454 16.98 -19.08 15.11
N SER A 455 17.81 -20.01 15.59
CA SER A 455 18.24 -21.19 14.81
C SER A 455 17.13 -22.19 14.51
N LYS A 456 16.02 -22.13 15.24
CA LYS A 456 14.82 -22.96 15.06
C LYS A 456 13.72 -22.09 14.49
N ALA A 457 13.16 -22.46 13.33
CA ALA A 457 12.17 -21.67 12.60
C ALA A 457 10.90 -21.42 13.44
N GLU A 458 10.47 -22.41 14.21
CA GLU A 458 9.33 -22.34 15.12
C GLU A 458 9.51 -21.38 16.30
N LYS A 459 10.76 -21.00 16.61
CA LYS A 459 11.08 -20.02 17.66
C LYS A 459 11.18 -18.59 17.15
N ARG A 460 11.12 -18.39 15.83
CA ARG A 460 11.14 -17.05 15.20
C ARG A 460 9.73 -16.45 15.27
N PRO A 461 9.61 -15.12 15.38
CA PRO A 461 8.32 -14.44 15.32
C PRO A 461 7.67 -14.62 13.94
N THR A 462 6.39 -14.29 13.86
CA THR A 462 5.71 -13.90 12.62
C THR A 462 6.08 -12.46 12.27
N MET A 463 5.99 -12.08 10.99
CA MET A 463 6.22 -10.68 10.63
C MET A 463 5.16 -9.74 11.25
N THR A 464 3.95 -10.22 11.54
CA THR A 464 2.93 -9.47 12.29
C THR A 464 3.43 -9.10 13.70
N GLU A 465 3.96 -10.07 14.46
CA GLU A 465 4.54 -9.81 15.78
C GLU A 465 5.73 -8.84 15.70
N VAL A 466 6.56 -8.94 14.66
CA VAL A 466 7.68 -8.01 14.43
C VAL A 466 7.17 -6.58 14.20
N VAL A 467 6.14 -6.39 13.37
CA VAL A 467 5.53 -5.09 13.12
C VAL A 467 4.97 -4.49 14.41
N GLU A 468 4.26 -5.29 15.21
CA GLU A 468 3.69 -4.83 16.49
C GLU A 468 4.78 -4.34 17.45
N GLU A 469 5.86 -5.08 17.62
CA GLU A 469 6.95 -4.70 18.52
C GLU A 469 7.70 -3.45 18.04
N LEU A 470 7.94 -3.31 16.74
CA LEU A 470 8.55 -2.10 16.17
C LEU A 470 7.64 -0.87 16.30
N LYS A 471 6.32 -1.03 16.14
CA LYS A 471 5.34 0.05 16.37
C LYS A 471 5.25 0.46 17.83
N LYS A 472 5.24 -0.51 18.76
CA LYS A 472 5.31 -0.23 20.21
C LYS A 472 6.58 0.55 20.55
N LEU A 473 7.70 0.19 19.94
CA LEU A 473 8.97 0.92 20.08
C LEU A 473 8.85 2.38 19.60
N LYS A 474 8.33 2.59 18.39
CA LYS A 474 8.11 3.95 17.85
C LYS A 474 7.18 4.77 18.73
N ALA A 475 6.10 4.18 19.24
CA ALA A 475 5.18 4.88 20.14
C ALA A 475 5.87 5.33 21.43
N SER A 476 6.73 4.50 22.02
CA SER A 476 7.49 4.88 23.23
C SER A 476 8.50 6.01 23.03
N MET A 477 8.96 6.25 21.81
CA MET A 477 9.84 7.38 21.49
C MET A 477 9.12 8.74 21.44
N HIS A 478 7.79 8.76 21.33
CA HIS A 478 6.99 9.98 21.29
C HIS A 478 6.44 10.41 22.67
N THR A 479 6.50 9.52 23.67
CA THR A 479 6.03 9.75 25.05
C THR A 479 7.15 10.14 26.03
N THR A 480 8.38 10.30 25.54
CA THR A 480 9.55 10.81 26.28
C THR A 480 10.03 12.10 25.66
#